data_AF-A0AAU1PKV9-F1
#
_entry.id   AF-A0AAU1PKV9-F1
#
_cell.length_a   1.000
_cell.length_b   1.000
_cell.length_c   1.000
_cell.angle_alpha   90.00
_cell.angle_beta   90.00
_cell.angle_gamma   90.00
#
_symmetry.space_group_name_H-M   'P 1'
#
loop_
_entity.id
_entity.type
_entity.pdbx_description
1 polymer ?
#
loop_
_entity_poly.entity_id
_entity_poly.type
_entity_poly.pdbx_seq_one_letter_code
_entity_poly.pdbx_strand_id
1 'polypeptide(L)'
;MVGTQPAARILVASNRGPVSYALTAEGNLHSKRGGGGLVSGLSAIGPEADALWVCAALSDGDREAVRRGVGEPGARMIAIDPDDFEAAYNGVANSVLWFVHHMLYQTPFEPAFGEEFHAQWASFETYNAAFADALAEEAAEGAAVLIQDYHLALTPALLRARRPDLRIGHFSHTPWAPPDYFRLLPDSVAVQVLEGILGADRAAFLTRRWADAFAACCVTVLGATLSDDGRAVTHRGRTTRLGVHGLGADADFLRERAHRDDVAERMTALRAETGPGRKLIVRVDRTELSKNIVRGLLAYRQLLRDHPGWRERVVHVAFSYPSRQDLASYRAYTAEVARVAEEINEEFGTEGWLPVLLKVDDDFARSLAAYRLADVALVNPIRDGMNLVAKEVPVLSDNGVALVLSREAGAYEEMAEDSITVNPYDIRETAAALNTALTLPEAERADRTKRLAAAATALPPTRWFLDQLNALGG
;
A
#
# COMPACT_ATOMS: atom_id res chain seq x y z
N MET A 1 -6.99 21.18 -37.03
CA MET A 1 -5.60 21.33 -36.55
C MET A 1 -5.59 20.87 -35.10
N VAL A 2 -5.24 19.61 -34.87
CA VAL A 2 -5.01 19.09 -33.52
C VAL A 2 -3.64 19.61 -33.11
N GLY A 3 -3.59 20.56 -32.20
CA GLY A 3 -2.32 21.09 -31.70
C GLY A 3 -1.55 19.95 -31.05
N THR A 4 -0.33 19.70 -31.52
CA THR A 4 0.62 18.81 -30.85
C THR A 4 0.85 19.37 -29.44
N GLN A 5 0.41 18.65 -28.41
CA GLN A 5 0.79 18.96 -27.05
C GLN A 5 2.33 18.95 -26.95
N PRO A 6 2.94 19.92 -26.26
CA PRO A 6 4.38 19.89 -26.02
C PRO A 6 4.73 18.65 -25.19
N ALA A 7 5.82 17.98 -25.57
CA ALA A 7 6.28 16.77 -24.88
C ALA A 7 6.60 17.06 -23.40
N ALA A 8 6.20 16.16 -22.50
CA ALA A 8 6.27 16.39 -21.06
C ALA A 8 7.70 16.34 -20.52
N ARG A 9 8.03 17.21 -19.56
CA ARG A 9 9.33 17.24 -18.87
C ARG A 9 9.35 16.36 -17.61
N ILE A 10 8.18 16.11 -17.03
CA ILE A 10 7.99 15.26 -15.86
C ILE A 10 6.90 14.25 -16.20
N LEU A 11 7.18 12.96 -16.04
CA LEU A 11 6.21 11.91 -16.29
C LEU A 11 6.08 11.02 -15.06
N VAL A 12 4.86 10.59 -14.79
CA VAL A 12 4.55 9.57 -13.79
C VAL A 12 3.86 8.41 -14.49
N ALA A 13 4.22 7.19 -14.12
CA ALA A 13 3.51 5.99 -14.56
C ALA A 13 3.08 5.16 -13.36
N SER A 14 1.80 4.80 -13.32
CA SER A 14 1.24 3.86 -12.35
C SER A 14 0.06 3.14 -12.97
N ASN A 15 -0.24 1.93 -12.52
CA ASN A 15 -1.40 1.19 -13.02
C ASN A 15 -2.69 2.03 -12.91
N ARG A 16 -2.95 2.58 -11.73
CA ARG A 16 -4.10 3.44 -11.46
C ARG A 16 -3.74 4.91 -11.65
N GLY A 17 -4.55 5.63 -12.41
CA GLY A 17 -4.44 7.08 -12.63
C GLY A 17 -5.21 7.94 -11.63
N PRO A 18 -5.24 9.28 -11.85
CA PRO A 18 -5.93 10.23 -10.98
C PRO A 18 -7.45 10.24 -11.18
N VAL A 19 -7.96 9.62 -12.24
CA VAL A 19 -9.38 9.62 -12.61
C VAL A 19 -9.83 8.24 -13.06
N SER A 20 -11.08 7.92 -12.77
CA SER A 20 -11.80 6.76 -13.31
C SER A 20 -13.10 7.23 -13.95
N TYR A 21 -13.52 6.56 -15.01
CA TYR A 21 -14.75 6.84 -15.74
C TYR A 21 -15.76 5.70 -15.58
N ALA A 22 -17.02 6.05 -15.40
CA ALA A 22 -18.14 5.11 -15.40
C ALA A 22 -19.18 5.53 -16.44
N LEU A 23 -19.82 4.55 -17.08
CA LEU A 23 -20.95 4.79 -17.96
C LEU A 23 -22.23 4.97 -17.14
N THR A 24 -22.98 6.04 -17.42
CA THR A 24 -24.33 6.21 -16.89
C THR A 24 -25.33 5.36 -17.67
N ALA A 25 -26.53 5.17 -17.13
CA ALA A 25 -27.60 4.43 -17.81
C ALA A 25 -27.98 5.04 -19.17
N GLU A 26 -27.75 6.34 -19.33
CA GLU A 26 -27.98 7.11 -20.57
C GLU A 26 -26.79 7.04 -21.55
N GLY A 27 -25.72 6.31 -21.22
CA GLY A 27 -24.53 6.14 -22.07
C GLY A 27 -23.52 7.29 -22.01
N ASN A 28 -23.67 8.21 -21.06
CA ASN A 28 -22.71 9.30 -20.81
C ASN A 28 -21.55 8.82 -19.94
N LEU A 29 -20.38 9.45 -20.06
CA LEU A 29 -19.23 9.18 -19.20
C LEU A 29 -19.24 10.12 -18.01
N HIS A 30 -19.29 9.56 -16.81
CA HIS A 30 -19.11 10.30 -15.56
C HIS A 30 -17.70 10.05 -15.01
N SER A 31 -16.95 11.13 -14.76
CA SER A 31 -15.61 11.04 -14.19
C SER A 31 -15.65 11.11 -12.67
N LYS A 32 -14.78 10.35 -12.02
CA LYS A 32 -14.55 10.39 -10.58
C LYS A 32 -13.05 10.49 -10.35
N ARG A 33 -12.61 11.58 -9.71
CA ARG A 33 -11.21 11.73 -9.30
C ARG A 33 -10.91 10.81 -8.12
N GLY A 34 -9.81 10.07 -8.22
CA GLY A 34 -9.22 9.34 -7.12
C GLY A 34 -8.41 10.28 -6.22
N GLY A 35 -8.30 9.94 -4.94
CA GLY A 35 -7.30 10.53 -4.03
C GLY A 35 -6.03 9.69 -3.99
N GLY A 36 -5.01 10.16 -3.28
CA GLY A 36 -3.80 9.38 -3.00
C GLY A 36 -2.52 10.22 -3.01
N GLY A 37 -1.43 9.65 -2.49
CA GLY A 37 -0.18 10.38 -2.32
C GLY A 37 0.45 10.90 -3.63
N LEU A 38 0.29 10.17 -4.74
CA LEU A 38 0.76 10.59 -6.06
C LEU A 38 -0.04 11.78 -6.61
N VAL A 39 -1.35 11.86 -6.33
CA VAL A 39 -2.18 13.01 -6.71
C VAL A 39 -1.70 14.26 -5.97
N SER A 40 -1.43 14.16 -4.65
CA SER A 40 -0.88 15.26 -3.86
C SER A 40 0.53 15.68 -4.31
N GLY A 41 1.36 14.71 -4.70
CA GLY A 41 2.70 14.95 -5.25
C GLY A 41 2.68 15.74 -6.56
N LEU A 42 1.88 15.28 -7.54
CA LEU A 42 1.73 15.94 -8.82
C LEU A 42 1.05 17.31 -8.72
N SER A 43 0.14 17.51 -7.77
CA SER A 43 -0.47 18.83 -7.56
C SER A 43 0.57 19.87 -7.10
N ALA A 44 1.66 19.44 -6.46
CA ALA A 44 2.67 20.33 -5.88
C ALA A 44 3.72 20.84 -6.88
N ILE A 45 3.90 20.16 -8.02
CA ILE A 45 4.78 20.65 -9.10
C ILE A 45 4.11 21.78 -9.91
N GLY A 46 2.83 22.06 -9.65
CA GLY A 46 2.06 23.16 -10.24
C GLY A 46 1.56 22.87 -11.66
N PRO A 47 0.53 23.60 -12.13
CA PRO A 47 -0.06 23.41 -13.46
C PRO A 47 0.86 23.84 -14.61
N GLU A 48 1.93 24.59 -14.31
CA GLU A 48 2.93 25.04 -15.28
C GLU A 48 4.04 24.01 -15.50
N ALA A 49 4.17 23.01 -14.63
CA ALA A 49 5.03 21.87 -14.91
C ALA A 49 4.36 21.06 -16.03
N ASP A 50 5.00 21.00 -17.20
CA ASP A 50 4.63 20.12 -18.32
C ASP A 50 4.69 18.65 -17.89
N ALA A 51 3.68 18.23 -17.12
CA ALA A 51 3.62 16.96 -16.42
C ALA A 51 2.56 16.06 -17.04
N LEU A 52 2.91 14.78 -17.21
CA LEU A 52 1.99 13.78 -17.75
C LEU A 52 1.94 12.53 -16.87
N TRP A 53 0.73 12.10 -16.54
CA TRP A 53 0.49 10.85 -15.83
C TRP A 53 -0.02 9.77 -16.78
N VAL A 54 0.82 8.78 -17.08
CA VAL A 54 0.45 7.58 -17.82
C VAL A 54 -0.18 6.54 -16.89
N CYS A 55 -1.38 6.04 -17.23
CA CYS A 55 -2.10 5.04 -16.43
C CYS A 55 -2.90 4.07 -17.30
N ALA A 56 -3.29 2.91 -16.76
CA ALA A 56 -4.11 1.94 -17.48
C ALA A 56 -5.61 2.23 -17.32
N ALA A 57 -6.40 1.92 -18.35
CA ALA A 57 -7.85 1.83 -18.24
C ALA A 57 -8.23 0.60 -17.38
N LEU A 58 -8.96 0.80 -16.29
CA LEU A 58 -9.25 -0.23 -15.28
C LEU A 58 -10.65 -0.83 -15.40
N SER A 59 -11.50 -0.24 -16.24
CA SER A 59 -12.91 -0.61 -16.38
C SER A 59 -13.40 -0.40 -17.81
N ASP A 60 -14.57 -0.94 -18.13
CA ASP A 60 -15.22 -0.69 -19.43
C ASP A 60 -15.52 0.80 -19.65
N GLY A 61 -15.84 1.54 -18.57
CA GLY A 61 -16.03 2.98 -18.64
C GLY A 61 -14.73 3.72 -18.99
N ASP A 62 -13.60 3.30 -18.41
CA ASP A 62 -12.28 3.84 -18.75
C ASP A 62 -11.89 3.53 -20.20
N ARG A 63 -12.09 2.28 -20.64
CA ARG A 63 -11.82 1.84 -22.03
C ARG A 63 -12.65 2.64 -23.03
N GLU A 64 -13.92 2.89 -22.69
CA GLU A 64 -14.82 3.70 -23.49
C GLU A 64 -14.41 5.18 -23.52
N ALA A 65 -13.89 5.72 -22.41
CA ALA A 65 -13.33 7.08 -22.37
C ALA A 65 -12.14 7.21 -23.32
N VAL A 66 -11.19 6.26 -23.28
CA VAL A 66 -10.07 6.20 -24.22
C VAL A 66 -10.57 6.13 -25.67
N ARG A 67 -11.55 5.24 -25.97
CA ARG A 67 -12.11 5.08 -27.32
C ARG A 67 -12.78 6.37 -27.84
N ARG A 68 -13.43 7.14 -26.96
CA ARG A 68 -14.06 8.43 -27.31
C ARG A 68 -13.09 9.61 -27.32
N GLY A 69 -11.82 9.41 -26.96
CA GLY A 69 -10.86 10.50 -26.80
C GLY A 69 -11.18 11.43 -25.62
N VAL A 70 -11.90 10.93 -24.61
CA VAL A 70 -12.22 11.65 -23.38
C VAL A 70 -11.12 11.37 -22.36
N GLY A 71 -10.47 12.41 -21.88
CA GLY A 71 -9.39 12.31 -20.91
C GLY A 71 -9.27 13.55 -20.05
N GLU A 72 -8.48 13.46 -18.99
CA GLU A 72 -8.15 14.60 -18.13
C GLU A 72 -6.86 15.26 -18.63
N PRO A 73 -6.78 16.61 -18.70
CA PRO A 73 -5.53 17.29 -19.00
C PRO A 73 -4.40 16.83 -18.07
N GLY A 74 -3.24 16.49 -18.65
CA GLY A 74 -2.10 15.97 -17.87
C GLY A 74 -2.20 14.48 -17.51
N ALA A 75 -3.19 13.74 -18.03
CA ALA A 75 -3.27 12.29 -17.90
C ALA A 75 -3.40 11.61 -19.28
N ARG A 76 -2.60 10.56 -19.50
CA ARG A 76 -2.71 9.66 -20.65
C ARG A 76 -3.14 8.28 -20.15
N MET A 77 -4.38 7.93 -20.43
CA MET A 77 -4.91 6.60 -20.12
C MET A 77 -4.70 5.66 -21.31
N ILE A 78 -4.07 4.51 -21.08
CA ILE A 78 -3.81 3.49 -22.10
C ILE A 78 -4.82 2.34 -21.98
N ALA A 79 -5.40 1.96 -23.11
CA ALA A 79 -6.28 0.79 -23.20
C ALA A 79 -5.44 -0.43 -23.61
N ILE A 80 -5.03 -1.21 -22.61
CA ILE A 80 -4.38 -2.52 -22.80
C ILE A 80 -5.48 -3.55 -23.03
N ASP A 81 -5.26 -4.55 -23.89
CA ASP A 81 -6.23 -5.62 -24.12
C ASP A 81 -6.76 -6.19 -22.77
N PRO A 82 -8.08 -6.43 -22.61
CA PRO A 82 -8.65 -6.91 -21.35
C PRO A 82 -8.01 -8.19 -20.84
N ASP A 83 -7.70 -9.14 -21.73
CA ASP A 83 -7.16 -10.44 -21.34
C ASP A 83 -5.70 -10.28 -20.89
N ASP A 84 -4.91 -9.48 -21.61
CA ASP A 84 -3.54 -9.14 -21.20
C ASP A 84 -3.51 -8.37 -19.88
N PHE A 85 -4.44 -7.42 -19.70
CA PHE A 85 -4.54 -6.66 -18.45
C PHE A 85 -4.87 -7.58 -17.29
N GLU A 86 -5.85 -8.46 -17.41
CA GLU A 86 -6.26 -9.40 -16.36
C GLU A 86 -5.11 -10.34 -15.98
N ALA A 87 -4.48 -10.96 -16.98
CA ALA A 87 -3.36 -11.86 -16.79
C ALA A 87 -2.14 -11.17 -16.15
N ALA A 88 -1.80 -9.96 -16.60
CA ALA A 88 -0.69 -9.18 -16.04
C ALA A 88 -0.99 -8.64 -14.64
N TYR A 89 -2.13 -7.98 -14.46
CA TYR A 89 -2.46 -7.25 -13.25
C TYR A 89 -2.90 -8.19 -12.12
N ASN A 90 -3.86 -9.09 -12.37
CA ASN A 90 -4.37 -10.01 -11.36
C ASN A 90 -3.54 -11.29 -11.30
N GLY A 91 -3.19 -11.88 -12.44
CA GLY A 91 -2.39 -13.11 -12.51
C GLY A 91 -0.95 -12.92 -12.01
N VAL A 92 -0.17 -12.02 -12.61
CA VAL A 92 1.25 -11.86 -12.26
C VAL A 92 1.47 -10.88 -11.11
N ALA A 93 1.06 -9.62 -11.26
CA ALA A 93 1.42 -8.59 -10.30
C ALA A 93 0.75 -8.85 -8.94
N ASN A 94 -0.57 -8.93 -8.92
CA ASN A 94 -1.33 -9.06 -7.69
C ASN A 94 -1.32 -10.47 -7.10
N SER A 95 -1.05 -11.53 -7.86
CA SER A 95 -0.90 -12.87 -7.27
C SER A 95 0.56 -13.22 -7.08
N VAL A 96 1.34 -13.36 -8.16
CA VAL A 96 2.74 -13.84 -8.06
C VAL A 96 3.65 -12.86 -7.32
N LEU A 97 3.84 -11.65 -7.85
CA LEU A 97 4.80 -10.69 -7.26
C LEU A 97 4.37 -10.25 -5.86
N TRP A 98 3.07 -10.02 -5.66
CA TRP A 98 2.52 -9.72 -4.33
C TRP A 98 2.86 -10.82 -3.31
N PHE A 99 2.62 -12.10 -3.64
CA PHE A 99 2.87 -13.22 -2.72
C PHE A 99 4.36 -13.43 -2.47
N VAL A 100 5.20 -13.25 -3.49
CA VAL A 100 6.67 -13.30 -3.31
C VAL A 100 7.12 -12.20 -2.35
N HIS A 101 6.77 -10.95 -2.63
CA HIS A 101 7.20 -9.80 -1.84
C HIS A 101 6.72 -9.84 -0.39
N HIS A 102 5.49 -10.34 -0.15
CA HIS A 102 4.93 -10.47 1.20
C HIS A 102 5.22 -11.82 1.86
N MET A 103 5.85 -12.74 1.13
CA MET A 103 6.14 -14.12 1.55
C MET A 103 4.89 -14.88 2.03
N LEU A 104 3.86 -14.92 1.19
CA LEU A 104 2.53 -15.43 1.53
C LEU A 104 2.28 -16.87 1.07
N TYR A 105 3.16 -17.43 0.23
CA TYR A 105 2.94 -18.78 -0.28
C TYR A 105 3.00 -19.84 0.80
N GLN A 106 2.07 -20.79 0.70
CA GLN A 106 2.12 -22.06 1.39
C GLN A 106 2.95 -23.02 0.54
N THR A 107 4.26 -23.02 0.75
CA THR A 107 5.25 -23.71 -0.09
C THR A 107 5.02 -25.20 -0.38
N PRO A 108 4.30 -25.99 0.45
CA PRO A 108 3.91 -27.35 0.06
C PRO A 108 2.91 -27.43 -1.12
N PHE A 109 2.19 -26.35 -1.43
CA PHE A 109 1.13 -26.33 -2.44
C PHE A 109 1.39 -25.29 -3.55
N GLU A 110 2.00 -24.16 -3.21
CA GLU A 110 2.20 -23.01 -4.09
C GLU A 110 3.57 -22.36 -3.83
N PRO A 111 4.21 -21.69 -4.80
CA PRO A 111 3.73 -21.47 -6.16
C PRO A 111 3.92 -22.69 -7.08
N ALA A 112 3.14 -22.74 -8.16
CA ALA A 112 3.33 -23.67 -9.27
C ALA A 112 3.46 -22.89 -10.58
N PHE A 113 4.64 -22.95 -11.21
CA PHE A 113 4.93 -22.25 -12.45
C PHE A 113 4.78 -23.21 -13.64
N GLY A 114 3.56 -23.29 -14.17
CA GLY A 114 3.22 -24.08 -15.37
C GLY A 114 2.98 -23.22 -16.62
N GLU A 115 2.42 -23.83 -17.67
CA GLU A 115 2.10 -23.15 -18.94
C GLU A 115 1.22 -21.90 -18.76
N GLU A 116 0.21 -21.97 -17.89
CA GLU A 116 -0.65 -20.83 -17.59
C GLU A 116 0.15 -19.64 -17.04
N PHE A 117 1.08 -19.88 -16.12
CA PHE A 117 1.95 -18.84 -15.59
C PHE A 117 2.82 -18.22 -16.70
N HIS A 118 3.38 -19.03 -17.60
CA HIS A 118 4.21 -18.51 -18.68
C HIS A 118 3.40 -17.66 -19.68
N ALA A 119 2.15 -18.03 -19.96
CA ALA A 119 1.23 -17.20 -20.74
C ALA A 119 0.91 -15.87 -20.02
N GLN A 120 0.61 -15.92 -18.72
CA GLN A 120 0.37 -14.72 -17.91
C GLN A 120 1.61 -13.81 -17.85
N TRP A 121 2.80 -14.41 -17.77
CA TRP A 121 4.06 -13.67 -17.80
C TRP A 121 4.29 -12.96 -19.13
N ALA A 122 3.97 -13.58 -20.27
CA ALA A 122 4.02 -12.91 -21.57
C ALA A 122 3.05 -11.70 -21.62
N SER A 123 1.84 -11.82 -21.06
CA SER A 123 0.94 -10.68 -20.91
C SER A 123 1.51 -9.60 -19.98
N PHE A 124 2.24 -9.96 -18.93
CA PHE A 124 2.93 -9.01 -18.06
C PHE A 124 4.04 -8.24 -18.77
N GLU A 125 4.78 -8.90 -19.67
CA GLU A 125 5.75 -8.24 -20.57
C GLU A 125 5.05 -7.26 -21.52
N THR A 126 3.95 -7.67 -22.17
CA THR A 126 3.13 -6.81 -23.04
C THR A 126 2.58 -5.60 -22.29
N TYR A 127 2.04 -5.81 -21.09
CA TYR A 127 1.54 -4.76 -20.20
C TYR A 127 2.64 -3.73 -19.89
N ASN A 128 3.83 -4.17 -19.45
CA ASN A 128 4.94 -3.28 -19.12
C ASN A 128 5.50 -2.56 -20.36
N ALA A 129 5.49 -3.22 -21.53
CA ALA A 129 5.90 -2.64 -22.80
C ALA A 129 4.97 -1.51 -23.23
N ALA A 130 3.65 -1.67 -23.11
CA ALA A 130 2.67 -0.64 -23.43
C ALA A 130 2.89 0.66 -22.62
N PHE A 131 3.23 0.54 -21.33
CA PHE A 131 3.62 1.69 -20.51
C PHE A 131 4.93 2.31 -20.99
N ALA A 132 5.95 1.51 -21.31
CA ALA A 132 7.23 2.01 -21.80
C ALA A 132 7.10 2.72 -23.16
N ASP A 133 6.24 2.23 -24.05
CA ASP A 133 5.93 2.85 -25.35
C ASP A 133 5.24 4.20 -25.15
N ALA A 134 4.18 4.25 -24.35
CA ALA A 134 3.48 5.49 -24.05
C ALA A 134 4.38 6.55 -23.39
N LEU A 135 5.26 6.15 -22.48
CA LEU A 135 6.24 7.06 -21.87
C LEU A 135 7.27 7.55 -22.88
N ALA A 136 7.75 6.69 -23.78
CA ALA A 136 8.75 7.04 -24.78
C ALA A 136 8.22 8.04 -25.82
N GLU A 137 6.94 7.93 -26.17
CA GLU A 137 6.25 8.83 -27.10
C GLU A 137 6.03 10.23 -26.51
N GLU A 138 5.69 10.32 -25.23
CA GLU A 138 5.27 11.58 -24.59
C GLU A 138 6.41 12.36 -23.93
N ALA A 139 7.53 11.70 -23.64
CA ALA A 139 8.62 12.31 -22.92
C ALA A 139 9.48 13.23 -23.80
N ALA A 140 9.66 14.48 -23.36
CA ALA A 140 10.68 15.36 -23.91
C ALA A 140 12.09 14.78 -23.75
N GLU A 141 13.06 15.29 -24.52
CA GLU A 141 14.47 14.93 -24.36
C GLU A 141 14.96 15.23 -22.93
N GLY A 142 15.57 14.25 -22.27
CA GLY A 142 16.10 14.38 -20.90
C GLY A 142 15.05 14.51 -19.80
N ALA A 143 13.78 14.20 -20.08
CA ALA A 143 12.69 14.27 -19.12
C ALA A 143 12.91 13.34 -17.91
N ALA A 144 12.31 13.70 -16.77
CA ALA A 144 12.26 12.87 -15.58
C ALA A 144 11.04 11.96 -15.62
N VAL A 145 11.22 10.66 -15.40
CA VAL A 145 10.15 9.66 -15.41
C VAL A 145 10.13 8.89 -14.10
N LEU A 146 9.02 8.97 -13.37
CA LEU A 146 8.78 8.29 -12.09
C LEU A 146 7.82 7.12 -12.29
N ILE A 147 8.36 5.91 -12.32
CA ILE A 147 7.63 4.65 -12.50
C ILE A 147 7.28 4.09 -11.13
N GLN A 148 6.00 3.78 -10.92
CA GLN A 148 5.47 3.44 -9.61
C GLN A 148 5.05 1.97 -9.54
N ASP A 149 5.61 1.32 -8.51
CA ASP A 149 5.22 0.03 -7.96
C ASP A 149 5.59 -1.22 -8.77
N TYR A 150 5.32 -2.39 -8.16
CA TYR A 150 5.69 -3.71 -8.67
C TYR A 150 4.96 -4.10 -9.98
N HIS A 151 3.82 -3.48 -10.28
CA HIS A 151 3.10 -3.73 -11.56
C HIS A 151 3.95 -3.33 -12.77
N LEU A 152 4.81 -2.32 -12.61
CA LEU A 152 5.62 -1.74 -13.66
C LEU A 152 7.12 -2.05 -13.49
N ALA A 153 7.44 -3.20 -12.89
CA ALA A 153 8.83 -3.57 -12.58
C ALA A 153 9.72 -3.75 -13.83
N LEU A 154 9.16 -4.06 -15.00
CA LEU A 154 9.93 -4.24 -16.25
C LEU A 154 10.03 -2.95 -17.06
N THR A 155 9.10 -2.01 -16.85
CA THR A 155 9.03 -0.74 -17.58
C THR A 155 10.33 0.08 -17.57
N PRO A 156 11.14 0.17 -16.48
CA PRO A 156 12.33 1.01 -16.49
C PRO A 156 13.39 0.55 -17.52
N ALA A 157 13.71 -0.74 -17.58
CA ALA A 157 14.65 -1.27 -18.58
C ALA A 157 14.11 -1.17 -20.00
N LEU A 158 12.83 -1.48 -20.18
CA LEU A 158 12.11 -1.36 -21.43
C LEU A 158 12.13 0.09 -21.96
N LEU A 159 11.91 1.08 -21.09
CA LEU A 159 11.97 2.50 -21.43
C LEU A 159 13.40 2.95 -21.71
N ARG A 160 14.36 2.52 -20.89
CA ARG A 160 15.78 2.84 -21.07
C ARG A 160 16.31 2.39 -22.43
N ALA A 161 15.88 1.23 -22.92
CA ALA A 161 16.26 0.72 -24.24
C ALA A 161 15.72 1.59 -25.39
N ARG A 162 14.51 2.15 -25.23
CA ARG A 162 13.87 3.04 -26.22
C ARG A 162 14.43 4.46 -26.17
N ARG A 163 14.70 4.95 -24.97
CA ARG A 163 15.02 6.36 -24.67
C ARG A 163 16.19 6.46 -23.68
N PRO A 164 17.43 6.29 -24.16
CA PRO A 164 18.62 6.32 -23.31
C PRO A 164 18.89 7.71 -22.70
N ASP A 165 18.24 8.76 -23.18
CA ASP A 165 18.38 10.14 -22.70
C ASP A 165 17.60 10.44 -21.40
N LEU A 166 16.58 9.64 -21.06
CA LEU A 166 15.68 9.95 -19.95
C LEU A 166 16.31 9.72 -18.58
N ARG A 167 15.79 10.40 -17.56
CA ARG A 167 16.16 10.20 -16.15
C ARG A 167 15.05 9.41 -15.49
N ILE A 168 15.32 8.14 -15.15
CA ILE A 168 14.28 7.17 -14.78
C ILE A 168 14.42 6.82 -13.30
N GLY A 169 13.34 6.99 -12.56
CA GLY A 169 13.18 6.51 -11.18
C GLY A 169 12.12 5.42 -11.10
N HIS A 170 12.37 4.39 -10.30
CA HIS A 170 11.39 3.39 -9.90
C HIS A 170 11.18 3.44 -8.38
N PHE A 171 9.94 3.31 -7.93
CA PHE A 171 9.62 3.22 -6.50
C PHE A 171 8.77 1.98 -6.20
N SER A 172 9.25 1.11 -5.31
CA SER A 172 8.50 -0.06 -4.80
C SER A 172 7.70 0.28 -3.55
N HIS A 173 6.37 0.09 -3.59
CA HIS A 173 5.49 0.36 -2.44
C HIS A 173 5.26 -0.87 -1.54
N THR A 174 5.70 -2.05 -1.98
CA THR A 174 5.62 -3.30 -1.23
C THR A 174 6.92 -3.57 -0.46
N PRO A 175 6.94 -4.56 0.45
CA PRO A 175 8.19 -5.14 0.92
C PRO A 175 9.00 -5.71 -0.24
N TRP A 176 10.27 -6.04 0.02
CA TRP A 176 11.07 -6.84 -0.90
C TRP A 176 11.45 -8.18 -0.25
N ALA A 177 11.34 -9.26 -1.01
CA ALA A 177 11.64 -10.61 -0.52
C ALA A 177 13.15 -10.81 -0.37
N PRO A 178 13.64 -11.48 0.68
CA PRO A 178 15.06 -11.86 0.74
C PRO A 178 15.40 -12.84 -0.39
N PRO A 179 16.69 -12.98 -0.76
CA PRO A 179 17.12 -13.80 -1.89
C PRO A 179 16.56 -15.23 -1.87
N ASP A 180 16.57 -15.89 -0.72
CA ASP A 180 16.10 -17.29 -0.59
C ASP A 180 14.61 -17.46 -0.95
N TYR A 181 13.78 -16.45 -0.68
CA TYR A 181 12.37 -16.48 -1.04
C TYR A 181 12.11 -15.92 -2.43
N PHE A 182 12.88 -14.91 -2.86
CA PHE A 182 12.77 -14.34 -4.21
C PHE A 182 13.07 -15.39 -5.29
N ARG A 183 14.00 -16.32 -5.01
CA ARG A 183 14.36 -17.46 -5.85
C ARG A 183 13.28 -18.55 -5.96
N LEU A 184 12.11 -18.36 -5.35
CA LEU A 184 10.94 -19.15 -5.72
C LEU A 184 10.53 -18.87 -7.17
N LEU A 185 10.69 -17.63 -7.65
CA LEU A 185 10.41 -17.29 -9.05
C LEU A 185 11.31 -18.12 -9.99
N PRO A 186 10.82 -18.50 -11.18
CA PRO A 186 11.68 -19.06 -12.22
C PRO A 186 12.87 -18.13 -12.51
N ASP A 187 14.05 -18.69 -12.76
CA ASP A 187 15.30 -17.90 -12.89
C ASP A 187 15.18 -16.78 -13.95
N SER A 188 14.55 -17.07 -15.09
CA SER A 188 14.33 -16.07 -16.15
C SER A 188 13.47 -14.89 -15.68
N VAL A 189 12.42 -15.18 -14.92
CA VAL A 189 11.47 -14.21 -14.35
C VAL A 189 12.16 -13.38 -13.28
N ALA A 190 12.87 -14.02 -12.35
CA ALA A 190 13.64 -13.34 -11.32
C ALA A 190 14.67 -12.37 -11.93
N VAL A 191 15.39 -12.81 -12.96
CA VAL A 191 16.33 -11.98 -13.71
C VAL A 191 15.63 -10.79 -14.36
N GLN A 192 14.53 -11.02 -15.08
CA GLN A 192 13.79 -9.97 -15.78
C GLN A 192 13.24 -8.90 -14.82
N VAL A 193 12.70 -9.29 -13.66
CA VAL A 193 12.21 -8.34 -12.65
C VAL A 193 13.35 -7.46 -12.13
N LEU A 194 14.48 -8.06 -11.76
CA LEU A 194 15.61 -7.33 -11.21
C LEU A 194 16.26 -6.43 -12.27
N GLU A 195 16.52 -6.95 -13.49
CA GLU A 195 17.06 -6.17 -14.60
C GLU A 195 16.09 -5.06 -15.05
N GLY A 196 14.78 -5.34 -15.00
CA GLY A 196 13.71 -4.38 -15.21
C GLY A 196 13.87 -3.13 -14.37
N ILE A 197 13.99 -3.29 -13.05
CA ILE A 197 14.17 -2.19 -12.09
C ILE A 197 15.55 -1.54 -12.24
N LEU A 198 16.61 -2.32 -12.47
CA LEU A 198 17.98 -1.80 -12.70
C LEU A 198 18.13 -1.04 -14.03
N GLY A 199 17.09 -1.00 -14.88
CA GLY A 199 17.00 -0.06 -16.00
C GLY A 199 16.91 1.41 -15.55
N ALA A 200 16.44 1.64 -14.33
CA ALA A 200 16.33 2.97 -13.73
C ALA A 200 17.69 3.52 -13.26
N ASP A 201 17.80 4.85 -13.21
CA ASP A 201 18.94 5.53 -12.57
C ASP A 201 18.79 5.52 -11.04
N ARG A 202 17.55 5.50 -10.55
CA ARG A 202 17.17 5.40 -9.14
C ARG A 202 16.16 4.28 -8.92
N ALA A 203 16.39 3.44 -7.91
CA ALA A 203 15.39 2.51 -7.39
C ALA A 203 15.15 2.83 -5.90
N ALA A 204 13.92 3.08 -5.52
CA ALA A 204 13.58 3.60 -4.20
C ALA A 204 12.56 2.72 -3.47
N PHE A 205 12.66 2.70 -2.14
CA PHE A 205 11.89 1.84 -1.27
C PHE A 205 11.39 2.60 -0.04
N LEU A 206 10.42 2.03 0.67
CA LEU A 206 9.84 2.64 1.86
C LEU A 206 10.73 2.51 3.10
N THR A 207 11.59 1.49 3.17
CA THR A 207 12.49 1.25 4.30
C THR A 207 13.86 0.80 3.83
N ARG A 208 14.87 0.94 4.70
CA ARG A 208 16.22 0.49 4.40
C ARG A 208 16.30 -1.03 4.21
N ARG A 209 15.62 -1.80 5.06
CA ARG A 209 15.59 -3.27 4.95
C ARG A 209 15.04 -3.78 3.61
N TRP A 210 14.06 -3.09 3.02
CA TRP A 210 13.51 -3.47 1.71
C TRP A 210 14.49 -3.19 0.57
N ALA A 211 15.17 -2.05 0.63
CA ALA A 211 16.22 -1.72 -0.33
C ALA A 211 17.43 -2.67 -0.21
N ASP A 212 17.80 -3.06 1.01
CA ASP A 212 18.89 -4.01 1.24
C ASP A 212 18.53 -5.42 0.73
N ALA A 213 17.28 -5.85 0.92
CA ALA A 213 16.79 -7.12 0.37
C ALA A 213 16.81 -7.12 -1.17
N PHE A 214 16.43 -6.00 -1.80
CA PHE A 214 16.57 -5.83 -3.26
C PHE A 214 18.03 -5.91 -3.70
N ALA A 215 18.92 -5.16 -3.06
CA ALA A 215 20.35 -5.19 -3.35
C ALA A 215 20.93 -6.60 -3.23
N ALA A 216 20.56 -7.32 -2.17
CA ALA A 216 20.97 -8.71 -1.97
C ALA A 216 20.46 -9.62 -3.09
N CYS A 217 19.22 -9.44 -3.55
CA CYS A 217 18.69 -10.19 -4.70
C CYS A 217 19.50 -9.89 -5.98
N CYS A 218 19.83 -8.63 -6.25
CA CYS A 218 20.67 -8.27 -7.39
C CYS A 218 22.05 -8.95 -7.32
N VAL A 219 22.69 -8.96 -6.16
CA VAL A 219 24.00 -9.63 -5.98
C VAL A 219 23.86 -11.15 -6.18
N THR A 220 22.90 -11.78 -5.51
CA THR A 220 22.75 -13.25 -5.50
C THR A 220 22.25 -13.80 -6.83
N VAL A 221 21.28 -13.15 -7.48
CA VAL A 221 20.63 -13.65 -8.70
C VAL A 221 21.36 -13.18 -9.96
N LEU A 222 21.82 -11.92 -10.00
CA LEU A 222 22.44 -11.35 -11.20
C LEU A 222 23.98 -11.37 -11.17
N GLY A 223 24.60 -11.61 -10.01
CA GLY A 223 26.03 -11.37 -9.83
C GLY A 223 26.40 -9.88 -9.88
N ALA A 224 25.45 -8.99 -9.58
CA ALA A 224 25.69 -7.56 -9.57
C ALA A 224 26.67 -7.16 -8.45
N THR A 225 27.33 -6.02 -8.60
CA THR A 225 28.22 -5.45 -7.58
C THR A 225 27.48 -4.42 -6.75
N LEU A 226 27.56 -4.52 -5.43
CA LEU A 226 27.04 -3.50 -4.50
C LEU A 226 28.18 -2.54 -4.13
N SER A 227 27.90 -1.23 -4.10
CA SER A 227 28.87 -0.23 -3.62
C SER A 227 29.20 -0.43 -2.13
N ASP A 228 30.38 0.04 -1.71
CA ASP A 228 30.85 -0.10 -0.32
C ASP A 228 29.87 0.48 0.72
N ASP A 229 29.14 1.54 0.36
CA ASP A 229 28.14 2.17 1.22
C ASP A 229 26.75 1.50 1.16
N GLY A 230 26.57 0.46 0.32
CA GLY A 230 25.30 -0.24 0.13
C GLY A 230 24.22 0.57 -0.59
N ARG A 231 24.58 1.69 -1.23
CA ARG A 231 23.63 2.64 -1.83
C ARG A 231 23.58 2.63 -3.34
N ALA A 232 24.32 1.74 -4.01
CA ALA A 232 24.25 1.61 -5.46
C ALA A 232 24.54 0.17 -5.89
N VAL A 233 23.78 -0.30 -6.89
CA VAL A 233 23.96 -1.60 -7.53
C VAL A 233 24.48 -1.36 -8.94
N THR A 234 25.60 -1.99 -9.28
CA THR A 234 26.17 -1.97 -10.62
C THR A 234 25.98 -3.33 -11.29
N HIS A 235 25.28 -3.35 -12.42
CA HIS A 235 25.06 -4.53 -13.24
C HIS A 235 25.28 -4.20 -14.71
N ARG A 236 26.05 -5.03 -15.43
CA ARG A 236 26.38 -4.86 -16.86
C ARG A 236 26.84 -3.42 -17.23
N GLY A 237 27.65 -2.82 -16.37
CA GLY A 237 28.23 -1.49 -16.58
C GLY A 237 27.28 -0.30 -16.30
N ARG A 238 26.03 -0.55 -15.89
CA ARG A 238 25.10 0.48 -15.41
C ARG A 238 25.03 0.47 -13.90
N THR A 239 24.91 1.66 -13.30
CA THR A 239 24.80 1.83 -11.85
C THR A 239 23.46 2.46 -11.51
N THR A 240 22.66 1.77 -10.71
CA THR A 240 21.38 2.25 -10.18
C THR A 240 21.58 2.62 -8.71
N ARG A 241 21.28 3.86 -8.33
CA ARG A 241 21.40 4.31 -6.95
C ARG A 241 20.12 3.96 -6.17
N LEU A 242 20.28 3.47 -4.95
CA LEU A 242 19.19 3.06 -4.07
C LEU A 242 18.73 4.22 -3.18
N GLY A 243 17.42 4.44 -3.10
CA GLY A 243 16.78 5.46 -2.25
C GLY A 243 15.90 4.85 -1.16
N VAL A 244 15.70 5.58 -0.06
CA VAL A 244 14.72 5.24 0.99
C VAL A 244 13.88 6.48 1.29
N HIS A 245 12.58 6.38 1.08
CA HIS A 245 11.62 7.45 1.35
C HIS A 245 10.39 6.87 2.04
N GLY A 246 10.39 6.89 3.38
CA GLY A 246 9.27 6.41 4.20
C GLY A 246 8.06 7.33 4.10
N LEU A 247 7.08 6.98 3.27
CA LEU A 247 5.88 7.79 3.04
C LEU A 247 5.16 8.09 4.36
N GLY A 248 4.92 9.37 4.62
CA GLY A 248 4.19 9.88 5.78
C GLY A 248 2.72 10.21 5.50
N ALA A 249 2.01 10.58 6.56
CA ALA A 249 0.63 11.03 6.51
C ALA A 249 0.51 12.50 6.10
N ASP A 250 -0.55 12.84 5.37
CA ASP A 250 -0.94 14.22 5.06
C ASP A 250 -1.83 14.75 6.20
N ALA A 251 -1.20 15.35 7.22
CA ALA A 251 -1.92 15.75 8.43
C ALA A 251 -2.97 16.85 8.19
N ASP A 252 -2.71 17.79 7.29
CA ASP A 252 -3.64 18.89 7.05
C ASP A 252 -4.89 18.38 6.34
N PHE A 253 -4.72 17.56 5.30
CA PHE A 253 -5.84 16.89 4.64
C PHE A 253 -6.62 16.00 5.62
N LEU A 254 -5.93 15.16 6.39
CA LEU A 254 -6.58 14.23 7.32
C LEU A 254 -7.37 14.98 8.38
N ARG A 255 -6.79 16.01 9.00
CA ARG A 255 -7.48 16.80 10.03
C ARG A 255 -8.69 17.53 9.47
N GLU A 256 -8.59 18.14 8.29
CA GLU A 256 -9.74 18.78 7.63
C GLU A 256 -10.84 17.74 7.38
N ARG A 257 -10.49 16.64 6.70
CA ARG A 257 -11.46 15.61 6.31
C ARG A 257 -12.12 14.93 7.50
N ALA A 258 -11.39 14.71 8.60
CA ALA A 258 -11.87 14.05 9.82
C ALA A 258 -12.80 14.92 10.69
N HIS A 259 -12.96 16.20 10.34
CA HIS A 259 -13.86 17.15 11.02
C HIS A 259 -15.09 17.54 10.19
N ARG A 260 -15.32 16.86 9.05
CA ARG A 260 -16.55 17.04 8.26
C ARG A 260 -17.77 16.37 8.91
N ASP A 261 -18.96 16.85 8.57
CA ASP A 261 -20.23 16.44 9.17
C ASP A 261 -20.50 14.93 9.04
N ASP A 262 -20.14 14.33 7.91
CA ASP A 262 -20.29 12.89 7.69
C ASP A 262 -19.45 12.05 8.68
N VAL A 263 -18.25 12.51 9.05
CA VAL A 263 -17.42 11.85 10.07
C VAL A 263 -18.03 12.03 11.47
N ALA A 264 -18.59 13.20 11.78
CA ALA A 264 -19.27 13.43 13.04
C ALA A 264 -20.52 12.54 13.21
N GLU A 265 -21.27 12.33 12.12
CA GLU A 265 -22.39 11.38 12.08
C GLU A 265 -21.89 9.95 12.35
N ARG A 266 -20.86 9.50 11.62
CA ARG A 266 -20.27 8.16 11.81
C ARG A 266 -19.69 7.95 13.20
N MET A 267 -19.12 8.98 13.80
CA MET A 267 -18.60 8.95 15.16
C MET A 267 -19.72 8.77 16.19
N THR A 268 -20.84 9.47 16.00
CA THR A 268 -22.02 9.33 16.86
C THR A 268 -22.61 7.92 16.76
N ALA A 269 -22.76 7.41 15.53
CA ALA A 269 -23.21 6.04 15.30
C ALA A 269 -22.26 5.01 15.95
N LEU A 270 -20.95 5.17 15.79
CA LEU A 270 -19.98 4.23 16.36
C LEU A 270 -19.97 4.25 17.89
N ARG A 271 -20.15 5.42 18.53
CA ARG A 271 -20.33 5.52 19.99
C ARG A 271 -21.60 4.83 20.47
N ALA A 272 -22.69 4.94 19.72
CA ALA A 272 -23.95 4.26 20.05
C ALA A 272 -23.80 2.73 19.97
N GLU A 273 -23.12 2.22 18.94
CA GLU A 273 -22.88 0.78 18.75
C GLU A 273 -21.90 0.19 19.78
N THR A 274 -20.83 0.92 20.11
CA THR A 274 -19.82 0.47 21.08
C THR A 274 -20.30 0.59 22.52
N GLY A 275 -21.24 1.50 22.78
CA GLY A 275 -21.80 1.77 24.09
C GLY A 275 -20.91 2.65 24.98
N PRO A 276 -21.49 3.29 26.00
CA PRO A 276 -20.82 4.32 26.79
C PRO A 276 -19.69 3.75 27.65
N GLY A 277 -18.60 4.51 27.76
CA GLY A 277 -17.51 4.24 28.72
C GLY A 277 -16.61 3.05 28.39
N ARG A 278 -16.77 2.42 27.22
CA ARG A 278 -15.91 1.33 26.76
C ARG A 278 -14.71 1.85 25.98
N LYS A 279 -13.55 1.22 26.18
CA LYS A 279 -12.35 1.48 25.39
C LYS A 279 -12.44 0.84 24.01
N LEU A 280 -11.78 1.42 23.02
CA LEU A 280 -11.78 0.90 21.65
C LEU A 280 -10.39 0.41 21.22
N ILE A 281 -10.31 -0.84 20.78
CA ILE A 281 -9.18 -1.35 19.98
C ILE A 281 -9.59 -1.28 18.52
N VAL A 282 -8.91 -0.48 17.72
CA VAL A 282 -9.27 -0.20 16.33
C VAL A 282 -8.23 -0.78 15.38
N ARG A 283 -8.70 -1.38 14.29
CA ARG A 283 -7.90 -1.70 13.10
C ARG A 283 -8.69 -1.36 11.85
N VAL A 284 -8.05 -0.72 10.86
CA VAL A 284 -8.69 -0.35 9.59
C VAL A 284 -7.91 -0.92 8.44
N ASP A 285 -8.20 -2.18 8.09
CA ASP A 285 -7.52 -2.88 7.02
C ASP A 285 -8.54 -3.42 6.00
N ARG A 286 -8.07 -3.68 4.78
CA ARG A 286 -8.77 -4.63 3.89
C ARG A 286 -8.51 -6.06 4.37
N THR A 287 -9.36 -7.02 4.01
CA THR A 287 -9.14 -8.47 4.22
C THR A 287 -8.04 -9.00 3.32
N GLU A 288 -6.84 -8.51 3.57
CA GLU A 288 -5.61 -8.84 2.90
C GLU A 288 -4.82 -9.82 3.78
N LEU A 289 -4.26 -10.87 3.18
CA LEU A 289 -3.56 -11.94 3.88
C LEU A 289 -2.40 -11.41 4.73
N SER A 290 -1.72 -10.38 4.22
CA SER A 290 -0.58 -9.75 4.90
C SER A 290 -0.96 -8.98 6.18
N LYS A 291 -2.23 -8.61 6.37
CA LYS A 291 -2.70 -7.76 7.48
C LYS A 291 -2.91 -8.49 8.80
N ASN A 292 -2.85 -9.82 8.80
CA ASN A 292 -2.82 -10.62 10.03
C ASN A 292 -4.04 -10.42 10.97
N ILE A 293 -5.22 -10.18 10.38
CA ILE A 293 -6.49 -9.94 11.07
C ILE A 293 -6.83 -11.09 12.02
N VAL A 294 -6.77 -12.34 11.53
CA VAL A 294 -7.11 -13.52 12.31
C VAL A 294 -6.29 -13.62 13.60
N ARG A 295 -4.97 -13.45 13.55
CA ARG A 295 -4.14 -13.49 14.77
C ARG A 295 -4.41 -12.31 15.70
N GLY A 296 -4.76 -11.14 15.15
CA GLY A 296 -5.21 -9.99 15.96
C GLY A 296 -6.50 -10.29 16.73
N LEU A 297 -7.48 -10.92 16.08
CA LEU A 297 -8.72 -11.36 16.72
C LEU A 297 -8.44 -12.45 17.78
N LEU A 298 -7.57 -13.41 17.49
CA LEU A 298 -7.18 -14.44 18.47
C LEU A 298 -6.43 -13.85 19.67
N ALA A 299 -5.61 -12.81 19.46
CA ALA A 299 -4.96 -12.09 20.56
C ALA A 299 -5.98 -11.35 21.43
N TYR A 300 -7.00 -10.75 20.82
CA TYR A 300 -8.12 -10.15 21.55
C TYR A 300 -8.92 -11.20 22.34
N ARG A 301 -9.19 -12.37 21.74
CA ARG A 301 -9.79 -13.52 22.43
C ARG A 301 -8.98 -13.93 23.66
N GLN A 302 -7.65 -14.02 23.50
CA GLN A 302 -6.73 -14.37 24.58
C GLN A 302 -6.72 -13.29 25.69
N LEU A 303 -6.72 -12.00 25.33
CA LEU A 303 -6.85 -10.88 26.28
C LEU A 303 -8.10 -11.02 27.16
N LEU A 304 -9.27 -11.33 26.58
CA LEU A 304 -10.53 -11.47 27.33
C LEU A 304 -10.56 -12.70 28.26
N ARG A 305 -9.74 -13.72 27.97
CA ARG A 305 -9.54 -14.89 28.84
C ARG A 305 -8.60 -14.57 29.99
N ASP A 306 -7.44 -14.01 29.68
CA ASP A 306 -6.37 -13.77 30.66
C ASP A 306 -6.69 -12.57 31.58
N HIS A 307 -7.40 -11.59 31.07
CA HIS A 307 -7.75 -10.35 31.76
C HIS A 307 -9.27 -10.13 31.73
N PRO A 308 -10.06 -10.94 32.46
CA PRO A 308 -11.53 -10.88 32.44
C PRO A 308 -12.08 -9.52 32.91
N GLY A 309 -11.28 -8.70 33.60
CA GLY A 309 -11.62 -7.33 33.97
C GLY A 309 -11.85 -6.38 32.78
N TRP A 310 -11.50 -6.78 31.55
CA TRP A 310 -11.82 -6.04 30.33
C TRP A 310 -13.18 -6.38 29.72
N ARG A 311 -13.82 -7.48 30.14
CA ARG A 311 -15.14 -7.85 29.62
C ARG A 311 -16.15 -6.73 29.89
N GLU A 312 -16.98 -6.45 28.90
CA GLU A 312 -17.94 -5.33 28.89
C GLU A 312 -17.33 -3.92 29.01
N ARG A 313 -15.99 -3.79 29.01
CA ARG A 313 -15.26 -2.51 29.12
C ARG A 313 -14.40 -2.18 27.91
N VAL A 314 -14.26 -3.10 26.97
CA VAL A 314 -13.53 -2.89 25.71
C VAL A 314 -14.31 -3.47 24.53
N VAL A 315 -14.20 -2.84 23.37
CA VAL A 315 -14.71 -3.34 22.10
C VAL A 315 -13.60 -3.32 21.06
N HIS A 316 -13.42 -4.42 20.35
CA HIS A 316 -12.54 -4.46 19.19
C HIS A 316 -13.33 -4.11 17.92
N VAL A 317 -13.05 -2.94 17.34
CA VAL A 317 -13.62 -2.51 16.06
C VAL A 317 -12.68 -2.90 14.94
N ALA A 318 -13.08 -3.88 14.15
CA ALA A 318 -12.31 -4.39 13.03
C ALA A 318 -13.01 -4.05 11.71
N PHE A 319 -12.39 -3.20 10.91
CA PHE A 319 -12.82 -3.00 9.54
C PHE A 319 -12.14 -4.04 8.66
N SER A 320 -12.94 -4.64 7.79
CA SER A 320 -12.62 -5.87 7.08
C SER A 320 -13.24 -5.82 5.69
N TYR A 321 -12.80 -4.83 4.90
CA TYR A 321 -13.28 -4.63 3.54
C TYR A 321 -12.74 -5.73 2.63
N PRO A 322 -13.57 -6.37 1.77
CA PRO A 322 -13.08 -7.39 0.85
C PRO A 322 -11.93 -6.84 0.01
N SER A 323 -10.73 -7.44 0.11
CA SER A 323 -9.57 -7.03 -0.70
C SER A 323 -9.70 -7.51 -2.15
N ARG A 324 -9.78 -8.84 -2.32
CA ARG A 324 -9.87 -9.53 -3.61
C ARG A 324 -10.84 -10.69 -3.47
N GLN A 325 -11.75 -10.83 -4.45
CA GLN A 325 -12.84 -11.82 -4.38
C GLN A 325 -12.65 -12.95 -5.41
N ASP A 326 -11.78 -12.76 -6.38
CA ASP A 326 -11.37 -13.68 -7.44
C ASP A 326 -10.47 -14.81 -6.92
N LEU A 327 -9.60 -14.53 -5.94
CA LEU A 327 -8.70 -15.53 -5.36
C LEU A 327 -9.33 -16.35 -4.23
N ALA A 328 -9.20 -17.68 -4.31
CA ALA A 328 -9.76 -18.61 -3.32
C ALA A 328 -9.18 -18.41 -1.91
N SER A 329 -7.87 -18.15 -1.81
CA SER A 329 -7.19 -17.89 -0.53
C SER A 329 -7.73 -16.65 0.19
N TYR A 330 -8.12 -15.61 -0.55
CA TYR A 330 -8.72 -14.39 0.02
C TYR A 330 -10.17 -14.59 0.46
N ARG A 331 -10.96 -15.36 -0.30
CA ARG A 331 -12.32 -15.75 0.12
C ARG A 331 -12.27 -16.58 1.40
N ALA A 332 -11.37 -17.56 1.47
CA ALA A 332 -11.16 -18.37 2.65
C ALA A 332 -10.72 -17.54 3.86
N TYR A 333 -9.80 -16.58 3.65
CA TYR A 333 -9.35 -15.69 4.72
C TYR A 333 -10.46 -14.76 5.23
N THR A 334 -11.26 -14.20 4.33
CA THR A 334 -12.41 -13.36 4.69
C THR A 334 -13.44 -14.15 5.51
N ALA A 335 -13.73 -15.39 5.10
CA ALA A 335 -14.60 -16.29 5.85
C ALA A 335 -14.02 -16.62 7.23
N GLU A 336 -12.71 -16.86 7.32
CA GLU A 336 -12.02 -17.14 8.59
C GLU A 336 -12.05 -15.94 9.55
N VAL A 337 -11.88 -14.72 9.03
CA VAL A 337 -12.03 -13.48 9.82
C VAL A 337 -13.43 -13.37 10.41
N ALA A 338 -14.47 -13.59 9.58
CA ALA A 338 -15.86 -13.56 10.03
C ALA A 338 -16.13 -14.63 11.10
N ARG A 339 -15.70 -15.86 10.86
CA ARG A 339 -15.84 -17.00 11.79
C ARG A 339 -15.21 -16.70 13.14
N VAL A 340 -13.95 -16.25 13.17
CA VAL A 340 -13.25 -15.97 14.43
C VAL A 340 -13.89 -14.80 15.18
N ALA A 341 -14.38 -13.77 14.48
CA ALA A 341 -15.10 -12.67 15.12
C ALA A 341 -16.43 -13.13 15.75
N GLU A 342 -17.19 -13.96 15.04
CA GLU A 342 -18.45 -14.55 15.52
C GLU A 342 -18.20 -15.42 16.75
N GLU A 343 -17.22 -16.32 16.72
CA GLU A 343 -16.89 -17.18 17.86
C GLU A 343 -16.47 -16.42 19.12
N ILE A 344 -15.80 -15.26 18.98
CA ILE A 344 -15.47 -14.39 20.12
C ILE A 344 -16.76 -13.78 20.69
N ASN A 345 -17.66 -13.33 19.82
CA ASN A 345 -18.93 -12.76 20.22
C ASN A 345 -19.85 -13.79 20.88
N GLU A 346 -19.87 -15.04 20.41
CA GLU A 346 -20.59 -16.14 21.05
C GLU A 346 -20.00 -16.50 22.42
N GLU A 347 -18.67 -16.50 22.55
CA GLU A 347 -18.00 -16.88 23.79
C GLU A 347 -18.15 -15.84 24.91
N PHE A 348 -18.09 -14.55 24.58
CA PHE A 348 -18.04 -13.48 25.59
C PHE A 348 -19.20 -12.49 25.54
N GLY A 349 -19.99 -12.47 24.46
CA GLY A 349 -21.05 -11.50 24.26
C GLY A 349 -22.16 -11.59 25.30
N THR A 350 -22.77 -10.44 25.59
CA THR A 350 -23.94 -10.33 26.44
C THR A 350 -25.01 -9.51 25.71
N GLU A 351 -26.22 -9.42 26.27
CA GLU A 351 -27.30 -8.62 25.67
C GLU A 351 -26.91 -7.15 25.43
N GLY A 352 -26.04 -6.59 26.28
CA GLY A 352 -25.61 -5.18 26.21
C GLY A 352 -24.19 -4.97 25.67
N TRP A 353 -23.48 -6.02 25.26
CA TRP A 353 -22.08 -5.92 24.84
C TRP A 353 -21.73 -6.94 23.76
N LEU A 354 -21.27 -6.42 22.63
CA LEU A 354 -20.64 -7.20 21.57
C LEU A 354 -19.12 -6.97 21.60
N PRO A 355 -18.30 -7.98 21.96
CA PRO A 355 -16.86 -7.82 22.07
C PRO A 355 -16.17 -7.37 20.79
N VAL A 356 -16.63 -7.83 19.62
CA VAL A 356 -16.07 -7.53 18.31
C VAL A 356 -17.14 -6.90 17.42
N LEU A 357 -16.87 -5.69 16.92
CA LEU A 357 -17.63 -5.02 15.88
C LEU A 357 -16.90 -5.17 14.54
N LEU A 358 -17.35 -6.11 13.72
CA LEU A 358 -16.84 -6.32 12.37
C LEU A 358 -17.59 -5.42 11.37
N LYS A 359 -16.86 -4.55 10.66
CA LYS A 359 -17.42 -3.66 9.64
C LYS A 359 -16.91 -4.06 8.25
N VAL A 360 -17.82 -4.37 7.33
CA VAL A 360 -17.47 -4.92 5.99
C VAL A 360 -17.61 -3.92 4.85
N ASP A 361 -18.27 -2.76 5.06
CA ASP A 361 -18.51 -1.76 4.02
C ASP A 361 -17.42 -0.67 3.98
N ASP A 362 -16.79 -0.48 2.82
CA ASP A 362 -15.78 0.58 2.61
C ASP A 362 -16.41 1.98 2.79
N ASP A 363 -16.10 2.60 3.92
CA ASP A 363 -16.63 3.90 4.35
C ASP A 363 -15.49 4.67 5.02
N PHE A 364 -14.87 5.55 4.23
CA PHE A 364 -13.74 6.34 4.69
C PHE A 364 -14.11 7.26 5.85
N ALA A 365 -15.33 7.81 5.88
CA ALA A 365 -15.78 8.66 6.99
C ALA A 365 -15.86 7.86 8.30
N ARG A 366 -16.33 6.60 8.22
CA ARG A 366 -16.37 5.68 9.37
C ARG A 366 -14.98 5.30 9.87
N SER A 367 -14.03 5.11 8.95
CA SER A 367 -12.63 4.84 9.28
C SER A 367 -12.01 6.01 10.06
N LEU A 368 -12.19 7.25 9.58
CA LEU A 368 -11.70 8.45 10.27
C LEU A 368 -12.37 8.65 11.63
N ALA A 369 -13.66 8.36 11.74
CA ALA A 369 -14.36 8.37 13.02
C ALA A 369 -13.73 7.37 14.01
N ALA A 370 -13.40 6.16 13.55
CA ALA A 370 -12.74 5.16 14.39
C ALA A 370 -11.32 5.58 14.79
N TYR A 371 -10.56 6.22 13.90
CA TYR A 371 -9.23 6.74 14.24
C TYR A 371 -9.28 7.75 15.39
N ARG A 372 -10.23 8.69 15.33
CA ARG A 372 -10.41 9.72 16.37
C ARG A 372 -10.82 9.13 17.72
N LEU A 373 -11.60 8.04 17.70
CA LEU A 373 -12.12 7.37 18.90
C LEU A 373 -11.19 6.29 19.49
N ALA A 374 -10.14 5.88 18.78
CA ALA A 374 -9.31 4.75 19.19
C ALA A 374 -8.56 5.03 20.51
N ASP A 375 -8.69 4.14 21.49
CA ASP A 375 -7.77 4.07 22.64
C ASP A 375 -6.49 3.32 22.27
N VAL A 376 -6.64 2.28 21.44
CA VAL A 376 -5.56 1.42 20.97
C VAL A 376 -5.70 1.23 19.46
N ALA A 377 -4.62 1.41 18.71
CA ALA A 377 -4.52 1.04 17.31
C ALA A 377 -3.75 -0.29 17.20
N LEU A 378 -4.36 -1.32 16.62
CA LEU A 378 -3.70 -2.61 16.38
C LEU A 378 -3.25 -2.70 14.93
N VAL A 379 -1.94 -2.52 14.70
CA VAL A 379 -1.32 -2.62 13.38
C VAL A 379 -0.31 -3.75 13.40
N ASN A 380 -0.79 -4.98 13.17
CA ASN A 380 0.00 -6.20 13.38
C ASN A 380 0.33 -7.01 12.10
N PRO A 381 0.62 -6.39 10.93
CA PRO A 381 0.80 -7.14 9.69
C PRO A 381 1.94 -8.16 9.82
N ILE A 382 1.84 -9.27 9.08
CA ILE A 382 2.94 -10.23 8.98
C ILE A 382 4.10 -9.66 8.18
N ARG A 383 3.83 -8.85 7.14
CA ARG A 383 4.76 -8.02 6.37
C ARG A 383 3.98 -6.95 5.64
N ASP A 384 4.52 -5.74 5.57
CA ASP A 384 3.86 -4.64 4.88
C ASP A 384 4.86 -3.57 4.44
N GLY A 385 4.61 -2.96 3.28
CA GLY A 385 5.50 -1.95 2.71
C GLY A 385 5.54 -0.68 3.56
N MET A 386 4.36 -0.08 3.80
CA MET A 386 4.14 1.06 4.69
C MET A 386 2.64 1.20 5.02
N ASN A 387 2.22 0.75 6.21
CA ASN A 387 0.83 0.79 6.62
C ASN A 387 0.55 2.18 7.19
N LEU A 388 -0.01 3.06 6.36
CA LEU A 388 -0.30 4.44 6.76
C LEU A 388 -1.29 4.53 7.92
N VAL A 389 -2.10 3.51 8.22
CA VAL A 389 -2.96 3.48 9.42
C VAL A 389 -2.14 3.74 10.69
N ALA A 390 -0.92 3.19 10.78
CA ALA A 390 -0.03 3.41 11.92
C ALA A 390 0.35 4.89 12.08
N LYS A 391 0.43 5.63 10.96
CA LYS A 391 0.77 7.05 10.89
C LYS A 391 -0.46 7.97 10.99
N GLU A 392 -1.60 7.54 10.47
CA GLU A 392 -2.85 8.30 10.41
C GLU A 392 -3.55 8.37 11.78
N VAL A 393 -3.62 7.26 12.53
CA VAL A 393 -4.35 7.22 13.81
C VAL A 393 -3.76 8.19 14.84
N PRO A 394 -2.43 8.25 15.07
CA PRO A 394 -1.85 9.21 16.00
C PRO A 394 -2.07 10.67 15.60
N VAL A 395 -2.13 10.97 14.30
CA VAL A 395 -2.37 12.33 13.77
C VAL A 395 -3.79 12.81 14.09
N LEU A 396 -4.75 11.89 14.17
CA LEU A 396 -6.18 12.17 14.32
C LEU A 396 -6.73 11.87 15.72
N SER A 397 -5.97 11.24 16.60
CA SER A 397 -6.47 10.86 17.92
C SER A 397 -6.90 12.08 18.75
N ASP A 398 -8.14 12.05 19.25
CA ASP A 398 -8.68 13.15 20.08
C ASP A 398 -8.15 13.10 21.52
N ASN A 399 -7.94 11.89 22.07
CA ASN A 399 -7.64 11.67 23.50
C ASN A 399 -6.33 10.87 23.74
N GLY A 400 -5.46 10.83 22.73
CA GLY A 400 -4.28 9.98 22.70
C GLY A 400 -4.60 8.51 22.38
N VAL A 401 -3.68 7.85 21.68
CA VAL A 401 -3.78 6.46 21.24
C VAL A 401 -2.51 5.69 21.61
N ALA A 402 -2.68 4.45 22.08
CA ALA A 402 -1.57 3.52 22.20
C ALA A 402 -1.46 2.71 20.88
N LEU A 403 -0.29 2.75 20.24
CA LEU A 403 -0.05 2.00 19.00
C LEU A 403 0.59 0.65 19.33
N VAL A 404 -0.10 -0.45 19.02
CA VAL A 404 0.47 -1.81 19.04
C VAL A 404 0.93 -2.14 17.62
N LEU A 405 2.24 -2.30 17.43
CA LEU A 405 2.87 -2.34 16.11
C LEU A 405 3.69 -3.62 15.90
N SER A 406 3.42 -4.32 14.80
CA SER A 406 4.28 -5.43 14.38
C SER A 406 5.66 -4.93 13.97
N ARG A 407 6.71 -5.65 14.39
CA ARG A 407 8.09 -5.42 13.91
C ARG A 407 8.26 -5.57 12.38
N GLU A 408 7.31 -6.26 11.74
CA GLU A 408 7.29 -6.50 10.29
C GLU A 408 6.50 -5.42 9.51
N ALA A 409 5.90 -4.44 10.20
CA ALA A 409 5.26 -3.29 9.56
C ALA A 409 6.30 -2.37 8.93
N GLY A 410 6.00 -1.76 7.79
CA GLY A 410 6.89 -0.79 7.15
C GLY A 410 7.19 0.44 8.00
N ALA A 411 6.20 0.88 8.79
CA ALA A 411 6.34 2.01 9.70
C ALA A 411 7.17 1.70 10.95
N TYR A 412 7.60 0.45 11.15
CA TYR A 412 8.25 0.01 12.40
C TYR A 412 9.49 0.83 12.74
N GLU A 413 10.43 0.97 11.80
CA GLU A 413 11.70 1.69 12.06
C GLU A 413 11.48 3.16 12.46
N GLU A 414 10.38 3.77 12.04
CA GLU A 414 10.04 5.16 12.33
C GLU A 414 9.19 5.31 13.61
N MET A 415 8.49 4.26 14.03
CA MET A 415 7.45 4.34 15.08
C MET A 415 7.71 3.45 16.29
N ALA A 416 8.72 2.57 16.24
CA ALA A 416 9.00 1.55 17.27
C ALA A 416 9.20 2.16 18.66
N GLU A 417 9.96 3.27 18.77
CA GLU A 417 10.33 3.89 20.04
C GLU A 417 9.11 4.26 20.91
N ASP A 418 8.03 4.71 20.28
CA ASP A 418 6.81 5.16 20.97
C ASP A 418 5.63 4.17 20.88
N SER A 419 5.82 3.04 20.20
CA SER A 419 4.82 1.97 20.07
C SER A 419 5.06 0.82 21.05
N ILE A 420 4.09 -0.06 21.17
CA ILE A 420 4.23 -1.36 21.85
C ILE A 420 4.46 -2.40 20.77
N THR A 421 5.72 -2.83 20.65
CA THR A 421 6.16 -3.75 19.59
C THR A 421 5.65 -5.16 19.84
N VAL A 422 5.26 -5.86 18.77
CA VAL A 422 4.87 -7.28 18.81
C VAL A 422 5.54 -8.09 17.71
N ASN A 423 5.82 -9.37 17.98
CA ASN A 423 6.00 -10.36 16.94
C ASN A 423 4.62 -10.73 16.36
N PRO A 424 4.38 -10.56 15.05
CA PRO A 424 3.05 -10.78 14.46
C PRO A 424 2.57 -12.24 14.56
N TYR A 425 3.45 -13.19 14.86
CA TYR A 425 3.11 -14.60 15.02
C TYR A 425 2.81 -14.98 16.49
N ASP A 426 3.24 -14.18 17.46
CA ASP A 426 3.04 -14.47 18.87
C ASP A 426 1.72 -13.85 19.37
N ILE A 427 0.70 -14.70 19.44
CA ILE A 427 -0.64 -14.34 19.89
C ILE A 427 -0.63 -13.93 21.38
N ARG A 428 0.20 -14.57 22.21
CA ARG A 428 0.24 -14.28 23.66
C ARG A 428 0.93 -12.96 23.91
N GLU A 429 2.05 -12.70 23.24
CA GLU A 429 2.72 -11.41 23.27
C GLU A 429 1.77 -10.30 22.81
N THR A 430 1.05 -10.51 21.69
CA THR A 430 0.08 -9.52 21.19
C THR A 430 -1.04 -9.28 22.20
N ALA A 431 -1.56 -10.31 22.87
CA ALA A 431 -2.57 -10.15 23.92
C ALA A 431 -2.06 -9.34 25.12
N ALA A 432 -0.83 -9.62 25.59
CA ALA A 432 -0.19 -8.88 26.67
C ALA A 432 0.10 -7.41 26.27
N ALA A 433 0.49 -7.17 25.02
CA ALA A 433 0.67 -5.84 24.45
C ALA A 433 -0.66 -5.06 24.42
N LEU A 434 -1.78 -5.69 24.03
CA LEU A 434 -3.10 -5.07 24.10
C LEU A 434 -3.49 -4.70 25.54
N ASN A 435 -3.23 -5.58 26.52
CA ASN A 435 -3.47 -5.24 27.93
C ASN A 435 -2.63 -4.05 28.39
N THR A 436 -1.34 -4.04 28.02
CA THR A 436 -0.42 -2.92 28.31
C THR A 436 -0.93 -1.62 27.67
N ALA A 437 -1.37 -1.68 26.42
CA ALA A 437 -1.92 -0.54 25.70
C ALA A 437 -3.19 0.03 26.36
N LEU A 438 -4.09 -0.84 26.81
CA LEU A 438 -5.34 -0.44 27.47
C LEU A 438 -5.13 0.13 28.89
N THR A 439 -4.04 -0.27 29.56
CA THR A 439 -3.67 0.20 30.91
C THR A 439 -2.70 1.38 30.90
N LEU A 440 -2.25 1.82 29.72
CA LEU A 440 -1.29 2.91 29.58
C LEU A 440 -1.85 4.20 30.21
N PRO A 441 -1.10 4.87 31.12
CA PRO A 441 -1.55 6.12 31.71
C PRO A 441 -1.83 7.19 30.65
N GLU A 442 -2.87 7.99 30.86
CA GLU A 442 -3.33 8.99 29.87
C GLU A 442 -2.23 9.98 29.46
N ALA A 443 -1.46 10.48 30.43
CA ALA A 443 -0.34 11.39 30.18
C ALA A 443 0.75 10.74 29.30
N GLU A 444 1.13 9.49 29.61
CA GLU A 444 2.11 8.76 28.80
C GLU A 444 1.57 8.46 27.40
N ARG A 445 0.29 8.09 27.28
CA ARG A 445 -0.37 7.86 26.01
C ARG A 445 -0.40 9.13 25.15
N ALA A 446 -0.71 10.28 25.73
CA ALA A 446 -0.71 11.57 25.04
C ALA A 446 0.70 11.95 24.56
N ASP A 447 1.71 11.78 25.40
CA ASP A 447 3.11 12.07 25.06
C ASP A 447 3.62 11.20 23.90
N ARG A 448 3.37 9.88 23.96
CA ARG A 448 3.68 8.95 22.86
C ARG A 448 2.92 9.32 21.59
N THR A 449 1.62 9.62 21.69
CA THR A 449 0.79 10.04 20.54
C THR A 449 1.39 11.25 19.83
N LYS A 450 1.83 12.27 20.59
CA LYS A 450 2.43 13.48 20.03
C LYS A 450 3.71 13.17 19.24
N ARG A 451 4.58 12.32 19.77
CA ARG A 451 5.83 11.93 19.08
C ARG A 451 5.55 11.05 17.86
N LEU A 452 4.62 10.09 17.97
CA LEU A 452 4.15 9.29 16.84
C LEU A 452 3.56 10.17 15.73
N ALA A 453 2.74 11.17 16.06
CA ALA A 453 2.18 12.10 15.08
C ALA A 453 3.27 12.94 14.40
N ALA A 454 4.29 13.38 15.14
CA ALA A 454 5.42 14.10 14.56
C ALA A 454 6.23 13.25 13.57
N ALA A 455 6.53 11.99 13.95
CA ALA A 455 7.20 11.03 13.06
C ALA A 455 6.33 10.70 11.83
N ALA A 456 5.03 10.50 12.03
CA ALA A 456 4.07 10.20 10.99
C ALA A 456 4.01 11.26 9.89
N THR A 457 4.24 12.53 10.23
CA THR A 457 4.14 13.68 9.31
C THR A 457 5.49 14.21 8.84
N ALA A 458 6.60 13.53 9.15
CA ALA A 458 7.93 14.00 8.81
C ALA A 458 8.17 14.08 7.28
N LEU A 459 7.52 13.20 6.51
CA LEU A 459 7.64 13.14 5.06
C LEU A 459 6.26 13.01 4.39
N PRO A 460 5.45 14.09 4.35
CA PRO A 460 4.11 14.04 3.75
C PRO A 460 4.18 13.73 2.26
N PRO A 461 3.08 13.26 1.62
CA PRO A 461 3.10 12.74 0.26
C PRO A 461 3.69 13.71 -0.78
N THR A 462 3.40 15.01 -0.65
CA THR A 462 3.99 16.04 -1.50
C THR A 462 5.52 16.07 -1.42
N ARG A 463 6.09 16.07 -0.21
CA ARG A 463 7.54 16.08 -0.03
C ARG A 463 8.16 14.76 -0.46
N TRP A 464 7.53 13.64 -0.12
CA TRP A 464 7.94 12.30 -0.55
C TRP A 464 8.07 12.20 -2.09
N PHE A 465 7.13 12.78 -2.84
CA PHE A 465 7.19 12.82 -4.30
C PHE A 465 8.32 13.73 -4.82
N LEU A 466 8.41 14.96 -4.27
CA LEU A 466 9.42 15.92 -4.69
C LEU A 466 10.84 15.43 -4.41
N ASP A 467 11.08 14.73 -3.31
CA ASP A 467 12.40 14.16 -3.00
C ASP A 467 12.83 13.11 -4.03
N GLN A 468 11.90 12.28 -4.54
CA GLN A 468 12.18 11.34 -5.63
C GLN A 468 12.51 12.08 -6.93
N LEU A 469 11.70 13.09 -7.28
CA LEU A 469 11.91 13.89 -8.49
C LEU A 469 13.26 14.62 -8.45
N ASN A 470 13.58 15.25 -7.32
CA ASN A 470 14.85 15.95 -7.13
C ASN A 470 16.05 14.99 -7.16
N ALA A 471 15.90 13.76 -6.65
CA ALA A 471 16.95 12.74 -6.68
C ALA A 471 17.33 12.28 -8.11
N LEU A 472 16.49 12.55 -9.11
CA LEU A 472 16.78 12.35 -10.53
C LEU A 472 17.52 13.55 -11.17
N GLY A 473 17.60 14.70 -10.50
CA GLY A 473 18.21 15.94 -11.02
C GLY A 473 19.74 15.98 -11.01
N GLY A 474 20.40 15.12 -10.23
CA GLY A 474 21.85 15.14 -10.00
C GLY A 474 22.19 14.98 -8.54
#